data_AF-A0A0C9ZCZ8-F1
#
_entry.id   AF-A0A0C9ZCZ8-F1
#
_cell.length_a   1.000
_cell.length_b   1.000
_cell.length_c   1.000
_cell.angle_alpha   90.00
_cell.angle_beta   90.00
_cell.angle_gamma   90.00
#
_symmetry.space_group_name_H-M   'P 1'
#
loop_
_entity.id
_entity.type
_entity.pdbx_description
1 polymer ?
#
loop_
_entity_poly.entity_id
_entity_poly.type
_entity_poly.pdbx_seq_one_letter_code
_entity_poly.pdbx_strand_id
1 'polypeptide(L)' 'QARDMVIIEIARECPQLDRLLGEHRWREFLKRSSEQEQDQVTKVFYCTYSTGRQVQKNGWKRIYVEDAWFKTWSPNNQ' A
#
# COMPACT_ATOMS: atom_id res chain seq x y z
N GLN A 1 -7.37 -14.74 -8.10
CA GLN A 1 -7.31 -14.35 -6.67
C GLN A 1 -6.37 -13.15 -6.55
N ALA A 2 -6.85 -12.01 -6.03
CA ALA A 2 -6.06 -10.82 -5.67
C ALA A 2 -6.92 -9.74 -4.96
N ARG A 3 -8.01 -10.13 -4.29
CA ARG A 3 -9.10 -9.21 -3.94
C ARG A 3 -8.67 -8.08 -2.99
N ASP A 4 -7.62 -8.32 -2.21
CA ASP A 4 -7.11 -7.43 -1.17
C ASP A 4 -5.61 -7.11 -1.37
N MET A 5 -5.13 -7.11 -2.62
CA MET A 5 -3.75 -6.80 -2.95
C MET A 5 -3.66 -5.60 -3.90
N VAL A 6 -2.62 -4.80 -3.71
CA VAL A 6 -2.22 -3.72 -4.62
C VAL A 6 -0.74 -3.82 -4.93
N ILE A 7 -0.34 -3.37 -6.11
CA ILE A 7 1.06 -3.20 -6.50
C ILE A 7 1.33 -1.71 -6.58
N ILE A 8 2.35 -1.24 -5.86
CA ILE A 8 2.72 0.18 -5.82
C ILE A 8 4.09 0.32 -6.49
N GLU A 9 4.20 1.21 -7.47
CA GLU A 9 5.47 1.60 -8.08
C GLU A 9 6.04 2.78 -7.28
N ILE A 10 7.26 2.63 -6.76
CA ILE A 10 7.92 3.65 -5.93
C ILE A 10 9.19 4.11 -6.67
N ALA A 11 9.47 5.41 -6.63
CA ALA A 11 10.70 5.98 -7.17
C ALA A 11 11.93 5.34 -6.51
N ARG A 12 13.01 5.09 -7.27
CA ARG A 12 14.21 4.42 -6.75
C ARG A 12 14.93 5.25 -5.70
N GLU A 13 14.75 6.56 -5.77
CA GLU A 13 15.34 7.56 -4.89
C GLU A 13 14.52 7.74 -3.60
N CYS A 14 13.42 7.00 -3.44
CA CYS A 14 12.61 7.06 -2.23
C CYS A 14 13.44 6.58 -1.02
N PRO A 15 13.68 7.45 -0.03
CA PRO A 15 14.46 7.08 1.14
C PRO A 15 13.69 6.05 1.98
N GLN A 16 14.43 5.15 2.63
CA GLN A 16 13.89 4.22 3.64
C GLN A 16 12.84 3.22 3.12
N LEU A 17 12.91 2.84 1.84
CA LEU A 17 12.02 1.81 1.27
C LEU A 17 12.09 0.48 2.04
N ASP A 18 13.24 0.17 2.61
CA ASP A 18 13.49 -0.98 3.48
C ASP A 18 12.59 -1.00 4.72
N ARG A 19 12.19 0.17 5.24
CA ARG A 19 11.25 0.28 6.38
C ARG A 19 9.81 -0.06 6.02
N LEU A 20 9.47 -0.04 4.73
CA LEU A 20 8.12 -0.35 4.27
C LEU A 20 7.87 -1.85 4.23
N LEU A 21 8.90 -2.68 4.12
CA LEU A 21 8.75 -4.13 4.00
C LEU A 21 8.34 -4.77 5.33
N GLY A 22 7.58 -5.86 5.26
CA GLY A 22 7.17 -6.64 6.42
C GLY A 22 5.69 -6.45 6.79
N GLU A 23 5.36 -6.80 8.03
CA GLU A 23 4.01 -6.72 8.59
C GLU A 23 3.79 -5.40 9.31
N HIS A 24 2.64 -4.75 9.05
CA HIS A 24 2.23 -3.49 9.64
C HIS A 24 0.88 -3.69 10.32
N ARG A 25 0.83 -3.54 11.64
CA ARG A 25 -0.41 -3.68 12.42
C ARG A 25 -1.14 -2.35 12.44
N TRP A 26 -2.41 -2.36 12.08
CA TRP A 26 -3.18 -1.12 11.93
C TRP A 26 -3.29 -0.35 13.24
N ARG A 27 -3.41 -1.07 14.37
CA ARG A 27 -3.36 -0.51 15.73
C ARG A 27 -2.09 0.29 16.08
N GLU A 28 -0.99 0.12 15.35
CA GLU A 28 0.27 0.81 15.64
C GLU A 28 0.37 2.19 15.01
N PHE A 29 -0.35 2.43 13.90
CA PHE A 29 -0.24 3.67 13.12
C PHE A 29 -1.57 4.40 12.91
N LEU A 30 -2.72 3.73 13.04
CA LEU A 30 -4.02 4.40 13.03
C LEU A 30 -4.35 4.95 14.42
N LYS A 31 -4.69 6.25 14.49
CA LYS A 31 -4.92 6.92 15.79
C LYS A 31 -6.26 6.57 16.45
N ARG A 32 -7.29 6.23 15.68
CA ARG A 32 -8.64 5.89 16.17
C ARG A 32 -9.14 4.61 15.50
N SER A 33 -8.33 3.55 15.49
CA SER A 33 -8.74 2.26 14.94
C SER A 33 -9.98 1.71 15.68
N SER A 34 -11.02 1.38 14.90
CA SER A 34 -12.19 0.65 15.36
C SER A 34 -11.81 -0.76 15.83
N GLU A 35 -12.68 -1.42 16.59
CA GLU A 35 -12.42 -2.80 17.07
C GLU A 35 -12.07 -3.76 15.91
N GLN A 36 -12.72 -3.60 14.77
CA GLN A 36 -12.45 -4.41 13.57
C GLN A 36 -11.08 -4.12 12.97
N GLU A 37 -10.61 -2.87 13.03
CA GLU A 37 -9.31 -2.46 12.47
C GLU A 37 -8.15 -2.84 13.38
N GLN A 38 -8.36 -3.00 14.69
CA GLN A 38 -7.28 -3.26 15.63
C GLN A 38 -6.55 -4.59 15.38
N ASP A 39 -7.29 -5.59 14.89
CA ASP A 39 -6.74 -6.90 14.53
C ASP A 39 -6.23 -6.98 13.09
N GLN A 40 -6.40 -5.91 12.30
CA GLN A 40 -5.97 -5.90 10.91
C GLN A 40 -4.47 -5.68 10.77
N VAL A 41 -3.92 -6.37 9.77
CA VAL A 41 -2.51 -6.28 9.40
C VAL A 41 -2.39 -6.16 7.89
N THR A 42 -1.50 -5.28 7.44
CA THR A 42 -1.06 -5.21 6.05
C THR A 42 0.34 -5.77 5.95
N LYS A 43 0.62 -6.56 4.92
CA LYS A 43 1.95 -7.09 4.67
C LYS A 43 2.49 -6.58 3.35
N VAL A 44 3.70 -6.03 3.36
CA VAL A 44 4.35 -5.48 2.18
C VAL A 44 5.56 -6.33 1.83
N PHE A 45 5.61 -6.75 0.58
CA PHE A 45 6.68 -7.57 0.03
C PHE A 45 7.11 -7.03 -1.34
N TYR A 46 8.28 -7.45 -1.79
CA TYR A 46 8.70 -7.18 -3.16
C TYR A 46 7.76 -7.82 -4.17
N CYS A 47 7.45 -7.06 -5.22
CA CYS A 47 6.74 -7.57 -6.37
C CYS A 47 7.62 -8.57 -7.12
N THR A 48 7.04 -9.69 -7.56
CA THR A 48 7.72 -10.69 -8.38
C THR A 48 7.76 -10.31 -9.87
N TYR A 49 6.93 -9.36 -10.30
CA TYR A 49 6.98 -8.80 -11.64
C TYR A 49 8.07 -7.74 -11.74
N SER A 50 8.88 -7.81 -12.80
CA SER A 50 10.02 -6.91 -12.98
C SER A 50 9.66 -5.61 -13.70
N THR A 51 8.48 -5.53 -14.33
CA THR A 51 8.04 -4.36 -15.09
C THR A 51 6.53 -4.13 -15.00
N GLY A 52 6.11 -2.87 -15.06
CA GLY A 52 4.68 -2.52 -15.13
C GLY A 52 3.96 -3.14 -16.35
N ARG A 53 4.68 -3.42 -17.45
CA ARG A 53 4.14 -4.14 -18.61
C ARG A 53 3.78 -5.58 -18.27
N GLN A 54 4.59 -6.29 -17.49
CA GLN A 54 4.26 -7.64 -17.02
C GLN A 54 3.05 -7.60 -16.10
N VAL A 55 2.96 -6.64 -15.19
CA VAL A 55 1.82 -6.45 -14.29
C VAL A 55 0.51 -6.31 -15.09
N GLN A 56 0.48 -5.41 -16.07
CA GLN A 56 -0.70 -5.22 -16.92
C GLN A 56 -1.07 -6.46 -17.74
N LYS A 57 -0.08 -7.15 -18.32
CA LYS A 57 -0.31 -8.41 -19.07
C LYS A 57 -0.94 -9.50 -18.21
N ASN A 58 -0.67 -9.51 -16.91
CA ASN A 58 -1.25 -10.44 -15.94
C ASN A 58 -2.61 -9.96 -15.38
N GLY A 59 -3.25 -8.98 -16.04
CA GLY A 59 -4.63 -8.59 -15.76
C GLY A 59 -4.79 -7.52 -14.68
N TRP A 60 -3.71 -6.91 -14.20
CA TRP A 60 -3.79 -5.83 -13.21
C TRP A 60 -4.17 -4.50 -13.86
N LYS A 61 -5.14 -3.80 -13.26
CA LYS A 61 -5.51 -2.44 -13.65
C LYS A 61 -4.49 -1.45 -13.11
N ARG A 62 -3.91 -0.63 -13.99
CA ARG A 62 -3.05 0.50 -13.59
C ARG A 62 -3.90 1.73 -13.29
N ILE A 63 -3.62 2.39 -12.17
CA ILE A 63 -4.16 3.70 -11.83
C ILE A 63 -2.97 4.58 -11.44
N TYR A 64 -2.91 5.79 -12.00
CA TYR A 64 -1.87 6.75 -11.63
C TYR A 64 -2.24 7.39 -10.29
N VAL A 65 -1.24 7.58 -9.44
CA VAL A 65 -1.42 8.33 -8.19
C VAL A 65 -1.67 9.78 -8.53
N GLU A 66 -2.73 10.36 -7.98
CA GLU A 66 -3.09 11.75 -8.19
C GLU A 66 -2.81 12.56 -6.93
N ASP A 67 -2.20 13.73 -7.07
CA ASP A 67 -1.89 14.64 -5.94
C ASP A 67 -3.12 14.98 -5.11
N ALA A 68 -4.30 14.99 -5.73
CA ALA A 68 -5.57 15.26 -5.07
C ALA A 68 -5.90 14.25 -3.96
N TRP A 69 -5.43 13.00 -4.06
CA TRP A 69 -5.70 11.97 -3.05
C TRP A 69 -5.05 12.26 -1.71
N PHE A 70 -3.97 13.04 -1.68
CA PHE A 70 -3.27 13.39 -0.45
C PHE A 70 -3.85 14.63 0.24
N LYS A 71 -4.67 15.42 -0.45
CA LYS A 71 -5.21 16.68 0.10
C LYS A 71 -6.19 16.48 1.25
N THR A 72 -6.86 15.32 1.30
CA THR A 72 -7.84 14.98 2.34
C THR A 72 -7.39 13.82 3.21
N TRP A 73 -6.17 13.32 3.01
CA TRP A 73 -5.65 12.19 3.78
C TRP A 73 -5.20 12.62 5.18
N SER A 74 -5.52 11.80 6.19
CA SER A 74 -5.10 12.00 7.57
C SER A 74 -4.89 10.65 8.26
N PRO A 75 -3.88 10.51 9.15
CA PRO A 75 -3.74 9.33 10.01
C PRO A 75 -4.82 9.28 11.12
N ASN A 76 -5.66 10.31 11.22
CA ASN A 76 -6.86 10.31 12.04
C ASN A 76 -8.03 9.76 11.20
N ASN A 77 -8.28 8.45 11.32
CA ASN A 77 -9.44 7.80 10.73
C ASN A 77 -10.69 8.23 11.53
N GLN A 78 -11.41 9.25 11.02
CA GLN A 78 -12.72 9.68 11.52
C GLN A 78 -13.84 9.15 10.66
#